data_AF-A0A7C3JUD8-F1
#
_entry.id   AF-A0A7C3JUD8-F1
#
_cell.length_a   1.000
_cell.length_b   1.000
_cell.length_c   1.000
_cell.angle_alpha   90.00
_cell.angle_beta   90.00
_cell.angle_gamma   90.00
#
_symmetry.space_group_name_H-M   'P 1'
#
loop_
_entity.id
_entity.type
_entity.pdbx_description
1 polymer ?
#
loop_
_entity_poly.entity_id
_entity_poly.type
_entity_poly.pdbx_seq_one_letter_code
_entity_poly.pdbx_strand_id
1 'polypeptide(L)'
;MPFKDPDPSDPNMLVGVVLAANAEATRDMAYVFAEEFARMGYTREQLLWLFKNPFYGGAYGAYRTLGENETLAIIDECMAAWGNIKITVQDVQTVQAVQIVPISDTAPSDSPPPRSRGRARRGVEQSAAGERLEPMECVSSEHSKPRRKERN
;
A
#
# COMPACT_ATOMS: atom_id res chain seq x y z
N MET A 1 20.09 -16.50 -11.19
CA MET A 1 19.06 -17.36 -11.82
C MET A 1 17.90 -16.47 -12.27
N PRO A 2 17.32 -16.68 -13.45
CA PRO A 2 16.16 -15.89 -13.87
C PRO A 2 14.96 -16.23 -12.98
N PHE A 3 14.34 -15.21 -12.39
CA PHE A 3 13.27 -15.30 -11.38
C PHE A 3 11.98 -16.04 -11.79
N LYS A 4 11.88 -16.55 -13.03
CA LYS A 4 10.60 -16.96 -13.63
C LYS A 4 10.38 -18.46 -13.80
N ASP A 5 11.39 -19.30 -13.58
CA ASP A 5 11.23 -20.75 -13.62
C ASP A 5 11.63 -21.36 -12.27
N PRO A 6 10.67 -21.55 -11.35
CA PRO A 6 10.93 -22.23 -10.10
C PRO A 6 11.30 -23.70 -10.36
N ASP A 7 12.48 -24.12 -9.92
CA ASP A 7 12.95 -25.50 -10.01
C ASP A 7 12.29 -26.34 -8.90
N PRO A 8 11.45 -27.35 -9.24
CA PRO A 8 10.78 -28.18 -8.24
C PRO A 8 11.74 -29.05 -7.40
N SER A 9 13.00 -29.18 -7.82
CA SER A 9 14.03 -29.93 -7.09
C SER A 9 14.91 -29.06 -6.18
N ASP A 10 14.75 -27.74 -6.19
CA ASP A 10 15.48 -26.84 -5.29
C ASP A 10 14.89 -26.90 -3.87
N PRO A 11 15.65 -27.38 -2.86
CA PRO A 11 15.17 -27.44 -1.48
C PRO A 11 14.92 -26.05 -0.86
N ASN A 12 15.45 -24.97 -1.45
CA ASN A 12 15.22 -23.60 -0.98
C ASN A 12 14.05 -22.91 -1.69
N MET A 13 13.38 -23.60 -2.62
CA MET A 13 12.19 -23.07 -3.27
C MET A 13 11.05 -22.94 -2.25
N LEU A 14 10.45 -21.75 -2.18
CA LEU A 14 9.31 -21.51 -1.30
C LEU A 14 8.05 -22.18 -1.86
N VAL A 15 7.55 -23.17 -1.12
CA VAL A 15 6.29 -23.86 -1.42
C VAL A 15 5.26 -23.46 -0.38
N GLY A 16 4.17 -22.84 -0.82
CA GLY A 16 3.01 -22.59 0.05
C GLY A 16 2.32 -23.91 0.40
N VAL A 17 2.13 -24.17 1.70
CA VAL A 17 1.38 -25.34 2.19
C VAL A 17 0.16 -24.84 2.96
N VAL A 18 -1.00 -25.42 2.67
CA VAL A 18 -2.24 -25.13 3.41
C VAL A 18 -2.32 -26.06 4.61
N LEU A 19 -2.37 -25.49 5.81
CA LEU A 19 -2.68 -26.24 7.02
C LEU A 19 -4.19 -26.25 7.22
N ALA A 20 -4.74 -27.41 7.59
CA ALA A 20 -6.15 -27.52 7.90
C ALA A 20 -6.48 -26.69 9.13
N ALA A 21 -7.32 -25.67 8.96
CA ALA A 21 -7.89 -24.90 10.06
C ALA A 21 -9.17 -25.60 10.54
N ASN A 22 -9.35 -25.69 11.86
CA ASN A 22 -10.63 -26.06 12.43
C ASN A 22 -11.56 -24.83 12.46
N ALA A 23 -12.81 -25.03 12.89
CA ALA A 23 -13.80 -23.96 12.94
C ALA A 23 -13.41 -22.82 13.91
N GLU A 24 -12.74 -23.16 15.01
CA GLU A 24 -12.25 -22.21 16.01
C GLU A 24 -11.16 -21.29 15.43
N ALA A 25 -10.13 -21.86 14.80
CA ALA A 25 -9.09 -21.09 14.13
C ALA A 25 -9.67 -20.21 13.00
N THR A 26 -10.72 -20.69 12.31
CA THR A 26 -11.41 -19.89 11.29
C THR A 26 -12.17 -18.71 11.90
N ARG A 27 -12.80 -18.92 13.07
CA ARG A 27 -13.45 -17.88 13.85
C ARG A 27 -12.45 -16.82 14.32
N ASP A 28 -11.31 -17.23 14.86
CA ASP A 28 -10.25 -16.32 15.30
C ASP A 28 -9.72 -15.49 14.12
N MET A 29 -9.53 -16.11 12.95
CA MET A 29 -9.15 -15.38 11.74
C MET A 29 -10.22 -14.38 11.28
N ALA A 30 -11.50 -14.69 11.44
CA ALA A 30 -12.57 -13.75 11.14
C ALA A 30 -12.51 -12.52 12.06
N TYR A 31 -12.23 -12.70 13.37
CA TYR A 31 -12.01 -11.56 14.28
C TYR A 31 -10.84 -10.68 13.83
N VAL A 32 -9.70 -11.29 13.45
CA VAL A 32 -8.54 -10.53 12.95
C VAL A 32 -8.93 -9.67 11.74
N PHE A 33 -9.62 -10.24 10.75
CA PHE A 33 -10.06 -9.45 9.60
C PHE A 33 -11.04 -8.34 9.99
N ALA A 34 -12.03 -8.63 10.83
CA ALA A 34 -13.00 -7.63 11.23
C ALA A 34 -12.36 -6.48 12.04
N GLU A 35 -11.45 -6.80 12.97
CA GLU A 35 -10.74 -5.82 13.79
C GLU A 35 -9.86 -4.90 12.96
N GLU A 36 -9.00 -5.46 12.10
CA GLU A 36 -8.05 -4.67 11.31
C GLU A 36 -8.78 -3.63 10.46
N PHE A 37 -9.86 -4.04 9.79
CA PHE A 37 -10.63 -3.14 8.93
C PHE A 37 -11.50 -2.16 9.73
N ALA A 38 -12.06 -2.56 10.88
CA ALA A 38 -12.74 -1.64 11.78
C ALA A 38 -11.81 -0.52 12.26
N ARG A 39 -10.55 -0.85 12.62
CA ARG A 39 -9.52 0.12 13.03
C ARG A 39 -9.08 1.05 11.90
N MET A 40 -9.19 0.60 10.66
CA MET A 40 -8.98 1.43 9.47
C MET A 40 -10.20 2.32 9.12
N GLY A 41 -11.27 2.27 9.91
CA GLY A 41 -12.46 3.13 9.75
C GLY A 41 -13.50 2.57 8.78
N TYR A 42 -13.50 1.27 8.50
CA TYR A 42 -14.55 0.65 7.69
C TYR A 42 -15.88 0.63 8.47
N THR A 43 -16.99 0.85 7.75
CA THR A 43 -18.33 0.68 8.32
C THR A 43 -18.71 -0.80 8.39
N ARG A 44 -19.77 -1.08 9.16
CA ARG A 44 -20.36 -2.42 9.27
C ARG A 44 -20.72 -3.02 7.90
N GLU A 45 -21.30 -2.22 7.02
CA GLU A 45 -21.72 -2.65 5.68
C GLU A 45 -20.52 -2.93 4.79
N GLN A 46 -19.46 -2.10 4.89
CA GLN A 46 -18.21 -2.31 4.17
C GLN A 46 -17.49 -3.58 4.63
N LEU A 47 -17.49 -3.85 5.93
CA LEU A 47 -16.99 -5.10 6.50
C LEU A 47 -17.77 -6.30 5.96
N LEU A 48 -19.11 -6.28 6.04
CA LEU A 48 -19.91 -7.39 5.50
C LEU A 48 -19.66 -7.61 4.00
N TRP A 49 -19.54 -6.53 3.22
CA TRP A 49 -19.21 -6.63 1.80
C TRP A 49 -17.83 -7.28 1.58
N LEU A 50 -16.83 -6.90 2.37
CA LEU A 50 -15.48 -7.49 2.32
C LEU A 50 -15.52 -9.00 2.56
N PHE A 51 -16.25 -9.45 3.58
CA PHE A 51 -16.43 -10.88 3.88
C PHE A 51 -17.19 -11.63 2.77
N LYS A 52 -18.02 -10.96 1.98
CA LYS A 52 -18.79 -11.59 0.88
C LYS A 52 -18.06 -11.56 -0.45
N ASN A 53 -16.93 -10.86 -0.57
CA ASN A 53 -16.22 -10.67 -1.82
C ASN A 53 -15.06 -11.70 -1.98
N PRO A 54 -15.10 -12.57 -3.01
CA PRO A 54 -14.07 -13.57 -3.27
C PRO A 54 -12.66 -13.02 -3.50
N PHE A 55 -12.53 -11.74 -3.85
CA PHE A 55 -11.22 -11.07 -3.93
C PHE A 55 -10.45 -11.14 -2.61
N TYR A 56 -11.16 -11.10 -1.47
CA TYR A 56 -10.57 -11.24 -0.13
C TYR A 56 -10.61 -12.70 0.32
N GLY A 57 -9.77 -13.55 -0.28
CA GLY A 57 -9.84 -15.01 -0.11
C GLY A 57 -9.88 -15.51 1.35
N GLY A 58 -9.15 -14.86 2.27
CA GLY A 58 -9.16 -15.21 3.70
C GLY A 58 -10.50 -14.91 4.37
N ALA A 59 -10.97 -13.66 4.26
CA ALA A 59 -12.25 -13.25 4.85
C ALA A 59 -13.44 -13.97 4.19
N TYR A 60 -13.41 -14.10 2.85
CA TYR A 60 -14.40 -14.86 2.11
C TYR A 60 -14.42 -16.34 2.51
N GLY A 61 -13.26 -16.95 2.68
CA GLY A 61 -13.15 -18.32 3.20
C GLY A 61 -13.78 -18.46 4.58
N ALA A 62 -13.49 -17.53 5.50
CA ALA A 62 -14.08 -17.52 6.83
C ALA A 62 -15.62 -17.36 6.78
N TYR A 63 -16.13 -16.44 5.97
CA TYR A 63 -17.57 -16.24 5.75
C TYR A 63 -18.26 -17.52 5.24
N ARG A 64 -17.62 -18.24 4.31
CA ARG A 64 -18.17 -19.49 3.76
C ARG A 64 -18.22 -20.62 4.79
N THR A 65 -17.27 -20.66 5.71
CA THR A 65 -17.20 -21.69 6.77
C THR A 65 -18.12 -21.38 7.94
N LEU A 66 -18.15 -20.13 8.40
CA LEU A 66 -18.90 -19.71 9.60
C LEU A 66 -20.35 -19.32 9.29
N GLY A 67 -20.61 -18.85 8.07
CA GLY A 67 -21.91 -18.32 7.65
C GLY A 67 -22.14 -16.86 8.03
N GLU A 68 -23.23 -16.30 7.49
CA GLU A 68 -23.54 -14.87 7.60
C GLU A 68 -23.83 -14.43 9.04
N ASN A 69 -24.63 -15.20 9.79
CA ASN A 69 -25.02 -14.82 11.16
C ASN A 69 -23.81 -14.69 12.09
N GLU A 70 -22.90 -15.67 12.06
CA GLU A 70 -21.70 -15.64 12.89
C GLU A 70 -20.75 -14.52 12.47
N THR A 71 -20.59 -14.32 11.16
CA THR A 71 -19.77 -13.23 10.63
C THR A 71 -20.30 -11.86 11.06
N LEU A 72 -21.63 -11.67 11.04
CA LEU A 72 -22.26 -10.44 11.50
C LEU A 72 -22.06 -10.22 12.99
N ALA A 73 -22.18 -11.26 13.81
CA ALA A 73 -21.92 -11.16 15.25
C ALA A 73 -20.47 -10.71 15.53
N ILE A 74 -19.50 -11.30 14.84
CA ILE A 74 -18.08 -10.92 14.92
C ILE A 74 -17.88 -9.47 14.49
N ILE A 75 -18.47 -9.05 13.37
CA ILE A 75 -18.40 -7.66 12.89
C ILE A 75 -18.98 -6.71 13.94
N ASP A 76 -20.14 -7.04 14.51
CA ASP A 76 -20.81 -6.20 15.51
C ASP A 76 -19.98 -6.04 16.78
N GLU A 77 -19.37 -7.12 17.26
CA GLU A 77 -18.44 -7.09 18.38
C GLU A 77 -17.20 -6.20 18.09
N CYS A 78 -16.58 -6.37 16.92
CA CYS A 78 -15.43 -5.55 16.52
C CYS A 78 -15.82 -4.07 16.33
N MET A 79 -16.98 -3.77 15.76
CA MET A 79 -17.46 -2.39 15.60
C MET A 79 -17.76 -1.74 16.94
N ALA A 80 -18.30 -2.48 17.90
CA ALA A 80 -18.52 -1.98 19.26
C ALA A 80 -17.20 -1.65 19.97
N ALA A 81 -16.16 -2.45 19.76
CA ALA A 81 -14.85 -2.23 20.36
C ALA A 81 -14.03 -1.12 19.65
N TRP A 82 -14.05 -1.08 18.31
CA TRP A 82 -13.08 -0.31 17.52
C TRP A 82 -13.71 0.72 16.57
N GLY A 83 -15.01 0.64 16.28
CA GLY A 83 -15.68 1.41 15.22
C GLY A 83 -15.79 2.92 15.47
N ASN A 84 -15.47 3.39 16.67
CA ASN A 84 -15.49 4.81 17.04
C ASN A 84 -14.10 5.45 17.09
N ILE A 85 -13.05 4.73 16.70
CA ILE A 85 -11.69 5.24 16.75
C ILE A 85 -11.44 6.18 15.58
N LYS A 86 -11.18 7.46 15.90
CA LYS A 86 -10.82 8.49 14.93
C LYS A 86 -9.35 8.85 15.10
N ILE A 87 -8.50 8.37 14.19
CA ILE A 87 -7.08 8.74 14.15
C ILE A 87 -6.95 10.04 13.37
N THR A 88 -6.49 11.11 14.02
CA THR A 88 -6.17 12.39 13.38
C THR A 88 -4.69 12.68 13.51
N VAL A 89 -4.00 12.91 12.38
CA VAL A 89 -2.61 13.38 12.38
C VAL A 89 -2.62 14.87 12.67
N GLN A 90 -2.18 15.26 13.86
CA GLN A 90 -1.94 16.65 14.24
C GLN A 90 -0.44 16.96 14.12
N ASP A 91 0.11 17.09 12.90
CA ASP A 91 1.24 18.00 12.67
C ASP A 91 1.57 18.25 11.18
N VAL A 92 1.56 19.53 10.78
CA VAL A 92 2.64 20.23 10.08
C VAL A 92 2.60 21.64 10.66
N GLN A 93 3.38 21.91 11.69
CA GLN A 93 3.76 23.28 12.01
C GLN A 93 4.51 23.84 10.80
N THR A 94 3.85 24.68 10.01
CA THR A 94 4.49 25.52 9.02
C THR A 94 5.54 26.33 9.75
N VAL A 95 6.81 25.99 9.59
CA VAL A 95 7.92 26.82 10.07
C VAL A 95 7.69 28.21 9.49
N GLN A 96 7.37 29.18 10.35
CA GLN A 96 7.30 30.57 9.91
C GLN A 96 8.66 30.91 9.32
N ALA A 97 8.66 31.40 8.08
CA ALA A 97 9.86 31.93 7.46
C ALA A 97 10.44 32.99 8.41
N VAL A 98 11.56 32.67 9.05
CA VAL A 98 12.35 33.64 9.79
C VAL A 98 12.66 34.75 8.81
N GLN A 99 12.15 35.96 9.08
CA GLN A 99 12.54 37.13 8.33
C GLN A 99 14.01 37.39 8.64
N ILE A 100 14.89 36.91 7.76
CA ILE A 100 16.30 37.28 7.76
C ILE A 100 16.30 38.78 7.46
N VAL A 101 16.46 39.60 8.49
CA VAL A 101 16.71 41.03 8.34
C VAL A 101 17.98 41.19 7.51
N PRO A 102 17.95 41.91 6.37
CA PRO A 102 19.17 42.18 5.63
C PRO A 102 20.06 43.05 6.51
N ILE A 103 21.24 42.52 6.86
CA ILE A 103 22.34 43.34 7.36
C ILE A 103 22.55 44.46 6.34
N SER A 104 22.31 45.70 6.76
CA SER A 104 22.60 46.85 5.92
C SER A 104 24.11 46.94 5.80
N ASP A 105 24.63 46.61 4.62
CA ASP A 105 26.03 46.83 4.24
C ASP A 105 26.35 48.32 4.42
N THR A 106 26.83 48.68 5.60
CA THR A 106 27.49 49.97 5.80
C THR A 106 28.93 49.74 5.40
N ALA A 107 29.18 49.77 4.09
CA ALA A 107 30.52 49.65 3.54
C ALA A 107 31.35 50.86 4.00
N PRO A 108 32.50 50.67 4.70
CA PRO A 108 33.48 51.72 4.80
C PRO A 108 34.13 51.89 3.42
N SER A 109 33.98 53.08 2.85
CA SER A 109 34.69 53.56 1.69
C SER A 109 36.18 53.58 1.99
N ASP A 110 36.94 52.58 1.52
CA ASP A 110 38.37 52.71 1.27
C ASP A 110 38.77 51.81 0.09
N SER A 111 38.90 52.43 -1.09
CA SER A 111 39.71 51.92 -2.20
C SER A 111 41.09 52.56 -2.07
N PRO A 112 42.24 51.87 -2.28
CA PRO A 112 42.66 51.33 -3.59
C PRO A 112 43.66 50.13 -3.44
N PRO A 113 44.53 49.75 -4.43
CA PRO A 113 44.54 49.86 -5.89
C PRO A 113 44.57 48.48 -6.60
N PRO A 114 44.50 48.41 -7.95
CA PRO A 114 44.36 47.15 -8.69
C PRO A 114 45.70 46.47 -8.96
N ARG A 115 45.75 45.12 -8.89
CA ARG A 115 46.87 44.34 -9.44
C ARG A 115 46.41 43.06 -10.18
N SER A 116 46.73 43.10 -11.48
CA SER A 116 47.05 42.03 -12.44
C SER A 116 46.07 40.86 -12.68
N ARG A 117 45.58 40.84 -13.92
CA ARG A 117 44.82 39.78 -14.61
C ARG A 117 45.64 38.48 -14.75
N GLY A 118 45.01 37.34 -14.49
CA GLY A 118 45.60 36.01 -14.70
C GLY A 118 44.57 34.87 -14.87
N ARG A 119 43.95 34.80 -16.04
CA ARG A 119 43.64 33.60 -16.85
C ARG A 119 42.82 32.41 -16.27
N ALA A 120 41.56 32.35 -16.72
CA ALA A 120 40.83 31.25 -17.39
C ALA A 120 40.59 29.85 -16.74
N ARG A 121 39.31 29.41 -16.78
CA ARG A 121 38.73 28.17 -17.40
C ARG A 121 37.28 28.02 -16.87
N ARG A 122 36.20 28.21 -17.66
CA ARG A 122 35.48 27.33 -18.62
C ARG A 122 35.14 25.91 -18.11
N GLY A 123 33.84 25.59 -18.05
CA GLY A 123 33.27 24.23 -17.87
C GLY A 123 31.85 24.26 -17.26
N VAL A 124 30.78 24.50 -18.05
CA VAL A 124 29.85 23.51 -18.67
C VAL A 124 28.70 23.08 -17.74
N GLU A 125 27.50 23.62 -18.01
CA GLU A 125 26.18 23.20 -17.48
C GLU A 125 25.79 21.80 -18.00
N GLN A 126 25.18 20.99 -17.11
CA GLN A 126 24.54 19.72 -17.45
C GLN A 126 23.03 19.87 -17.57
N SER A 127 22.52 19.31 -18.67
CA SER A 127 21.14 19.29 -19.14
C SER A 127 20.31 18.19 -18.47
N ALA A 128 19.05 18.51 -18.18
CA ALA A 128 18.02 17.58 -17.70
C ALA A 128 17.25 16.97 -18.88
N ALA A 129 17.05 15.65 -18.88
CA ALA A 129 16.16 14.95 -19.79
C ALA A 129 15.16 14.11 -18.97
N GLY A 130 13.87 14.41 -19.15
CA GLY A 130 12.75 13.67 -18.58
C GLY A 130 12.36 12.50 -19.48
N GLU A 131 12.01 11.37 -18.85
CA GLU A 131 11.46 10.19 -19.51
C GLU A 131 9.93 10.13 -19.33
N ARG A 132 9.27 9.84 -20.46
CA ARG A 132 7.83 9.73 -20.66
C ARG A 132 7.52 8.23 -20.75
N LEU A 133 6.58 7.74 -19.95
CA LEU A 133 6.10 6.34 -19.99
C LEU A 133 4.77 6.26 -20.75
N GLU A 134 4.73 5.39 -21.76
CA GLU A 134 3.52 5.00 -22.51
C GLU A 134 2.91 3.70 -21.92
N PRO A 135 1.58 3.48 -22.02
CA PRO A 135 0.89 2.38 -21.35
C PRO A 135 0.80 1.05 -22.15
N MET A 136 0.78 -0.05 -21.39
CA MET A 136 0.56 -1.44 -21.84
C MET A 136 -0.90 -1.71 -22.28
N GLU A 137 -1.07 -2.32 -23.45
CA GLU A 137 -2.33 -2.97 -23.83
C GLU A 137 -2.42 -4.41 -23.29
N CYS A 138 -3.54 -4.72 -22.64
CA CYS A 138 -3.92 -6.03 -22.15
C CYS A 138 -4.98 -6.61 -23.11
N VAL A 139 -4.68 -7.69 -23.83
CA VAL A 139 -5.70 -8.47 -24.55
C VAL A 139 -5.99 -9.74 -23.78
N SER A 140 -7.21 -9.78 -23.25
CA SER A 140 -7.81 -10.86 -22.47
C SER A 140 -8.04 -12.12 -23.30
N SER A 141 -7.81 -13.26 -22.65
CA SER A 141 -8.25 -14.59 -23.08
C SER A 141 -9.70 -14.82 -22.65
N GLU A 142 -10.56 -15.28 -23.57
CA GLU A 142 -11.91 -15.72 -23.23
C GLU A 142 -11.95 -17.20 -22.87
N HIS A 143 -12.65 -17.44 -21.75
CA HIS A 143 -13.00 -18.70 -21.13
C HIS A 143 -14.10 -19.47 -21.88
N SER A 144 -14.20 -20.75 -21.53
CA SER A 144 -15.43 -21.40 -20.99
C SER A 144 -16.06 -22.53 -21.81
N LYS A 145 -16.07 -23.73 -21.18
CA LYS A 145 -16.93 -24.91 -21.43
C LYS A 145 -18.42 -24.57 -21.02
N PRO A 146 -19.43 -25.46 -20.82
CA PRO A 146 -19.49 -26.95 -20.83
C PRO A 146 -20.84 -27.59 -21.27
N ARG A 147 -20.95 -28.93 -21.11
CA ARG A 147 -22.13 -29.80 -20.77
C ARG A 147 -22.10 -31.08 -21.64
N ARG A 148 -22.35 -32.27 -21.10
CA ARG A 148 -23.65 -32.70 -20.58
C ARG A 148 -23.53 -33.98 -19.72
N LYS A 149 -24.34 -34.02 -18.65
CA LYS A 149 -24.74 -35.18 -17.84
C LYS A 149 -25.20 -36.35 -18.71
N GLU A 150 -24.83 -37.58 -18.34
CA GLU A 150 -25.70 -38.73 -18.51
C GLU A 150 -25.66 -39.58 -17.23
N ARG A 151 -26.86 -39.87 -16.72
CA ARG A 151 -27.16 -40.82 -15.65
C ARG A 151 -27.33 -42.18 -16.30
N ASN A 152 -26.80 -43.22 -15.66
CA ASN A 152 -27.53 -44.45 -15.40
C ASN A 152 -26.95 -45.08 -14.13
#